data_AF-A0A950DZL8-F1
#
_entry.id   AF-A0A950DZL8-F1
#
_cell.length_a   1.000
_cell.length_b   1.000
_cell.length_c   1.000
_cell.angle_alpha   90.00
_cell.angle_beta   90.00
_cell.angle_gamma   90.00
#
_symmetry.space_group_name_H-M   'P 1'
#
loop_
_entity.id
_entity.type
_entity.pdbx_description
1 polymer ?
#
loop_
_entity_poly.entity_id
_entity_poly.type
_entity_poly.pdbx_seq_one_letter_code
_entity_poly.pdbx_strand_id
1 'polypeptide(L)'
;MEEQATGRRRISKPQLVLGVLILGIFIGAAWFFTSGGFHDWVRNRVVGIIEEDTGGRTTIERIDWNFSKLELVFYGVTIHGREGPSEAPFAAIERLYMRARILSVLGRKMRLAYVEADHPVLHLITYPDGSTNQPAPRRRHAGSPVEALFDLQLDRAEIHNGVLLINNDAIPIDGTAEGLRAALDFAPPSDSFEGSADIEKLDARYHNLRPFAVSLHTRFTLRRAELEIHALSLSSGRSTLAATGRIANFADPHLALSFHGTLDLLQAAAVTRTPGFRAGTVQ
;
A
#
# COMPACT_ATOMS: atom_id res chain seq x y z
N MET A 1 -19.68 58.21 30.69
CA MET A 1 -20.25 56.92 30.23
C MET A 1 -20.06 56.88 28.73
N GLU A 2 -19.05 56.14 28.26
CA GLU A 2 -18.74 55.99 26.83
C GLU A 2 -19.79 55.08 26.16
N GLU A 3 -20.53 55.66 25.22
CA GLU A 3 -21.43 54.93 24.34
C GLU A 3 -20.60 54.37 23.16
N GLN A 4 -20.24 53.09 23.25
CA GLN A 4 -19.58 52.38 22.14
C GLN A 4 -20.58 52.17 21.00
N ALA A 5 -20.48 53.02 19.97
CA ALA A 5 -21.21 52.85 18.72
C ALA A 5 -20.73 51.59 17.99
N THR A 6 -21.51 50.52 18.06
CA THR A 6 -21.36 49.34 17.19
C THR A 6 -21.63 49.73 15.74
N GLY A 7 -20.57 50.03 15.00
CA GLY A 7 -20.59 50.27 13.56
C GLY A 7 -21.05 49.03 12.80
N ARG A 8 -22.34 48.98 12.45
CA ARG A 8 -22.93 47.93 11.61
C ARG A 8 -22.31 48.03 10.21
N ARG A 9 -21.29 47.21 9.89
CA ARG A 9 -20.66 47.13 8.57
C ARG A 9 -21.74 46.90 7.50
N ARG A 10 -22.11 47.95 6.77
CA ARG A 10 -23.03 47.86 5.62
C ARG A 10 -22.30 47.17 4.49
N ILE A 11 -22.67 45.92 4.23
CA ILE A 11 -22.20 45.16 3.07
C ILE A 11 -22.66 45.92 1.81
N SER A 12 -21.74 46.32 0.96
CA SER A 12 -22.07 47.07 -0.25
C SER A 12 -22.63 46.14 -1.33
N LYS A 13 -23.56 46.62 -2.17
CA LYS A 13 -24.11 45.85 -3.30
C LYS A 13 -23.07 45.08 -4.13
N PRO A 14 -21.87 45.63 -4.46
CA PRO A 14 -20.85 44.86 -5.17
C PRO A 14 -20.23 43.71 -4.35
N GLN A 15 -20.14 43.82 -3.03
CA GLN A 15 -19.69 42.71 -2.16
C GLN A 15 -20.71 41.56 -2.13
N LEU A 16 -22.00 41.88 -2.19
CA LEU A 16 -23.06 40.87 -2.31
C LEU A 16 -23.00 40.16 -3.66
N VAL A 17 -22.83 40.90 -4.76
CA VAL A 17 -22.70 40.32 -6.11
C VAL A 17 -21.46 39.41 -6.21
N LEU A 18 -20.33 39.86 -5.68
CA LEU A 18 -19.10 39.05 -5.64
C LEU A 18 -19.28 37.80 -4.77
N GLY A 19 -19.94 37.91 -3.62
CA GLY A 19 -20.24 36.78 -2.75
C GLY A 19 -21.14 35.74 -3.43
N VAL A 20 -22.17 36.17 -4.17
CA VAL A 20 -23.05 35.28 -4.93
C VAL A 20 -22.33 34.60 -6.10
N LEU A 21 -21.45 35.32 -6.80
CA LEU A 21 -20.62 34.75 -7.87
C LEU A 21 -19.69 33.65 -7.34
N ILE A 22 -18.99 33.92 -6.23
CA ILE A 22 -18.11 32.94 -5.58
C ILE A 22 -18.93 31.73 -5.13
N LEU A 23 -20.09 31.94 -4.50
CA LEU A 23 -20.97 30.85 -4.09
C LEU A 23 -21.46 30.02 -5.28
N GLY A 24 -21.84 30.66 -6.39
CA GLY A 24 -22.23 29.99 -7.63
C GLY A 24 -21.11 29.14 -8.22
N ILE A 25 -19.85 29.61 -8.16
CA ILE A 25 -18.68 28.83 -8.56
C ILE A 25 -18.51 27.61 -7.65
N PHE A 26 -18.62 27.77 -6.33
CA PHE A 26 -18.51 26.64 -5.40
C PHE A 26 -19.63 25.61 -5.59
N ILE A 27 -20.87 26.04 -5.81
CA ILE A 27 -22.00 25.16 -6.08
C ILE A 27 -21.82 24.44 -7.42
N GLY A 28 -21.43 25.17 -8.47
CA GLY A 28 -21.16 24.60 -9.79
C GLY A 28 -20.01 23.60 -9.78
N ALA A 29 -18.93 23.91 -9.05
CA ALA A 29 -17.80 23.00 -8.85
C ALA A 29 -18.21 21.76 -8.05
N ALA A 30 -18.97 21.92 -6.96
CA ALA A 30 -19.48 20.80 -6.19
C ALA A 30 -20.37 19.89 -7.05
N TRP A 31 -21.26 20.48 -7.86
CA TRP A 31 -22.11 19.73 -8.78
C TRP A 31 -21.30 18.97 -9.84
N PHE A 32 -20.30 19.63 -10.45
CA PHE A 32 -19.40 19.00 -11.41
C PHE A 32 -18.60 17.84 -10.79
N PHE A 33 -18.04 18.02 -9.59
CA PHE A 33 -17.32 16.97 -8.87
C PHE A 33 -18.20 15.79 -8.46
N THR A 34 -19.53 15.96 -8.42
CA THR A 34 -20.48 14.84 -8.20
C THR A 34 -21.04 14.25 -9.49
N SER A 35 -20.69 14.79 -10.65
CA SER A 35 -21.23 14.35 -11.94
C SER A 35 -20.62 13.03 -12.40
N GLY A 36 -21.41 12.21 -13.13
CA GLY A 36 -20.92 10.95 -13.71
C GLY A 36 -19.72 11.13 -14.65
N GLY A 37 -19.69 12.23 -15.44
CA GLY A 37 -18.58 12.52 -16.34
C GLY A 37 -17.26 12.78 -15.60
N PHE A 38 -17.30 13.39 -14.41
CA PHE A 38 -16.10 13.54 -13.58
C PHE A 38 -15.65 12.19 -12.99
N HIS A 39 -16.57 11.30 -12.62
CA HIS A 39 -16.24 9.92 -12.21
C HIS A 39 -15.52 9.14 -13.31
N ASP A 40 -16.03 9.18 -14.54
CA ASP A 40 -15.37 8.51 -15.66
C ASP A 40 -13.99 9.10 -15.95
N TRP A 41 -13.85 10.43 -15.87
CA TRP A 41 -12.57 11.09 -16.05
C TRP A 41 -11.54 10.68 -14.98
N VAL A 42 -11.92 10.70 -13.69
CA VAL A 42 -11.04 10.27 -12.59
C VAL A 42 -10.67 8.81 -12.76
N ARG A 43 -11.64 7.94 -13.02
CA ARG A 43 -11.45 6.51 -13.24
C ARG A 43 -10.44 6.24 -14.36
N ASN A 44 -10.65 6.83 -15.54
CA ASN A 44 -9.76 6.67 -16.68
C ASN A 44 -8.36 7.23 -16.40
N ARG A 45 -8.27 8.33 -15.65
CA ARG A 45 -6.98 8.92 -15.26
C ARG A 45 -6.20 7.99 -14.32
N VAL A 46 -6.87 7.43 -13.31
CA VAL A 46 -6.25 6.48 -12.37
C VAL A 46 -5.83 5.20 -13.08
N VAL A 47 -6.71 4.63 -13.90
CA VAL A 47 -6.37 3.46 -14.75
C VAL A 47 -5.13 3.75 -15.58
N GLY A 48 -5.10 4.86 -16.32
CA GLY A 48 -3.95 5.20 -17.17
C GLY A 48 -2.63 5.33 -16.40
N ILE A 49 -2.65 5.86 -15.18
CA ILE A 49 -1.46 5.93 -14.31
C ILE A 49 -0.98 4.53 -13.93
N ILE A 50 -1.89 3.66 -13.48
CA ILE A 50 -1.55 2.28 -13.10
C ILE A 50 -1.01 1.52 -14.33
N GLU A 51 -1.62 1.66 -15.50
CA GLU A 51 -1.16 0.99 -16.71
C GLU A 51 0.21 1.51 -17.22
N GLU A 52 0.49 2.80 -17.06
CA GLU A 52 1.79 3.38 -17.45
C GLU A 52 2.92 2.86 -16.56
N ASP A 53 2.68 2.84 -15.25
CA ASP A 53 3.69 2.50 -14.23
C ASP A 53 3.85 0.99 -14.04
N THR A 54 2.78 0.20 -14.11
CA THR A 54 2.86 -1.27 -13.98
C THR A 54 3.08 -1.96 -15.33
N GLY A 55 2.57 -1.37 -16.42
CA GLY A 55 2.47 -2.00 -17.72
C GLY A 55 1.31 -2.99 -17.87
N GLY A 56 0.60 -3.29 -16.78
CA GLY A 56 -0.55 -4.18 -16.78
C GLY A 56 -1.81 -3.47 -17.25
N ARG A 57 -2.74 -4.21 -17.88
CA ARG A 57 -4.05 -3.67 -18.25
C ARG A 57 -4.93 -3.60 -17.01
N THR A 58 -5.43 -2.41 -16.69
CA THR A 58 -6.11 -2.18 -15.42
C THR A 58 -7.60 -1.91 -15.64
N THR A 59 -8.44 -2.57 -14.86
CA THR A 59 -9.87 -2.26 -14.75
C THR A 59 -10.20 -1.86 -13.33
N ILE A 60 -11.07 -0.86 -13.20
CA ILE A 60 -11.67 -0.45 -11.92
C ILE A 60 -13.16 -0.42 -12.19
N GLU A 61 -13.98 -1.07 -11.39
CA GLU A 61 -15.43 -1.05 -11.60
C GLU A 61 -16.04 0.29 -11.19
N ARG A 62 -15.66 0.77 -10.00
CA ARG A 62 -16.23 1.98 -9.42
C ARG A 62 -15.26 2.66 -8.47
N ILE A 63 -15.38 3.98 -8.38
CA ILE A 63 -14.65 4.82 -7.43
C ILE A 63 -15.66 5.67 -6.69
N ASP A 64 -15.66 5.59 -5.37
CA ASP A 64 -16.37 6.53 -4.49
C ASP A 64 -15.37 7.41 -3.77
N TRP A 65 -15.77 8.64 -3.47
CA TRP A 65 -14.96 9.53 -2.64
C TRP A 65 -15.81 10.32 -1.67
N ASN A 66 -15.18 10.70 -0.57
CA ASN A 66 -15.70 11.72 0.34
C ASN A 66 -14.60 12.76 0.59
N PHE A 67 -14.61 13.85 -0.17
CA PHE A 67 -13.59 14.89 -0.06
C PHE A 67 -13.57 15.57 1.32
N SER A 68 -14.70 15.65 2.02
CA SER A 68 -14.76 16.26 3.36
C SER A 68 -14.02 15.42 4.41
N LYS A 69 -14.00 14.10 4.23
CA LYS A 69 -13.29 13.15 5.08
C LYS A 69 -11.96 12.67 4.50
N LEU A 70 -11.64 13.10 3.27
CA LEU A 70 -10.48 12.66 2.49
C LEU A 70 -10.45 11.13 2.31
N GLU A 71 -11.61 10.55 2.05
CA GLU A 71 -11.79 9.11 1.85
C GLU A 71 -11.94 8.81 0.36
N LEU A 72 -11.38 7.68 -0.07
CA LEU A 72 -11.45 7.16 -1.42
C LEU A 72 -11.68 5.65 -1.35
N VAL A 73 -12.62 5.13 -2.13
CA VAL A 73 -12.94 3.70 -2.18
C VAL A 73 -12.94 3.24 -3.62
N PHE A 74 -12.11 2.26 -3.92
CA PHE A 74 -12.11 1.58 -5.20
C PHE A 74 -12.81 0.24 -5.06
N TYR A 75 -13.60 -0.12 -6.06
CA TYR A 75 -14.26 -1.42 -6.15
C TYR A 75 -13.82 -2.13 -7.42
N GLY A 76 -13.63 -3.45 -7.31
CA GLY A 76 -13.27 -4.31 -8.44
C GLY A 76 -12.03 -3.80 -9.17
N VAL A 77 -10.94 -3.57 -8.42
CA VAL A 77 -9.65 -3.24 -9.03
C VAL A 77 -9.04 -4.52 -9.54
N THR A 78 -8.71 -4.58 -10.82
CA THR A 78 -8.04 -5.74 -11.43
C THR A 78 -6.91 -5.26 -12.31
N ILE A 79 -5.74 -5.83 -12.12
CA ILE A 79 -4.55 -5.59 -12.93
C ILE A 79 -4.23 -6.90 -13.63
N HIS A 80 -4.37 -6.90 -14.95
CA HIS A 80 -3.95 -7.98 -15.80
C HIS A 80 -2.48 -7.81 -16.18
N GLY A 81 -1.71 -8.86 -16.01
CA GLY A 81 -0.33 -8.95 -16.41
C GLY A 81 -0.17 -9.69 -17.74
N ARG A 82 0.71 -10.69 -17.74
CA ARG A 82 1.07 -11.52 -18.91
C ARG A 82 0.45 -12.92 -18.82
N GLU A 83 -0.57 -13.08 -17.97
CA GLU A 83 -1.34 -14.31 -17.83
C GLU A 83 -2.12 -14.67 -19.10
N GLY A 84 -2.39 -15.96 -19.26
CA GLY A 84 -3.26 -16.49 -20.30
C GLY A 84 -4.74 -16.11 -20.08
N PRO A 85 -5.60 -16.21 -21.11
CA PRO A 85 -6.98 -15.71 -21.05
C PRO A 85 -7.88 -16.41 -20.02
N SER A 86 -7.51 -17.62 -19.58
CA SER A 86 -8.26 -18.42 -18.60
C SER A 86 -7.66 -18.40 -17.20
N GLU A 87 -6.55 -17.69 -17.01
CA GLU A 87 -5.83 -17.63 -15.74
C GLU A 87 -6.32 -16.43 -14.92
N ALA A 88 -6.21 -16.54 -13.59
CA ALA A 88 -6.57 -15.45 -12.70
C ALA A 88 -5.64 -14.23 -12.94
N PRO A 89 -6.17 -13.00 -12.85
CA PRO A 89 -5.41 -11.78 -13.09
C PRO A 89 -4.20 -11.67 -12.15
N PHE A 90 -3.16 -10.96 -12.59
CA PHE A 90 -1.97 -10.71 -11.78
C PHE A 90 -2.31 -10.12 -10.40
N ALA A 91 -3.22 -9.15 -10.33
CA ALA A 91 -3.76 -8.67 -9.06
C ALA A 91 -5.25 -8.37 -9.17
N ALA A 92 -6.00 -8.65 -8.10
CA ALA A 92 -7.40 -8.27 -7.97
C ALA A 92 -7.69 -7.83 -6.53
N ILE A 93 -8.53 -6.81 -6.35
CA ILE A 93 -8.97 -6.35 -5.04
C ILE A 93 -10.45 -6.01 -5.15
N GLU A 94 -11.30 -6.63 -4.33
CA GLU A 94 -12.74 -6.39 -4.36
C GLU A 94 -13.09 -4.99 -3.87
N ARG A 95 -12.50 -4.58 -2.74
CA ARG A 95 -12.66 -3.23 -2.20
C ARG A 95 -11.34 -2.75 -1.60
N LEU A 96 -10.92 -1.56 -2.03
CA LEU A 96 -9.77 -0.85 -1.48
C LEU A 96 -10.27 0.49 -0.90
N TYR A 97 -10.33 0.58 0.43
CA TYR A 97 -10.65 1.81 1.15
C TYR A 97 -9.37 2.51 1.60
N MET A 98 -9.31 3.81 1.36
CA MET A 98 -8.18 4.66 1.70
C MET A 98 -8.66 5.95 2.35
N ARG A 99 -7.96 6.40 3.38
CA ARG A 99 -8.23 7.68 4.03
C ARG A 99 -6.94 8.46 4.24
N ALA A 100 -6.92 9.70 3.75
CA ALA A 100 -5.81 10.61 3.96
C ALA A 100 -6.07 11.55 5.16
N ARG A 101 -5.00 12.19 5.65
CA ARG A 101 -5.04 13.23 6.67
C ARG A 101 -4.20 14.42 6.21
N ILE A 102 -4.75 15.63 6.34
CA ILE A 102 -3.99 16.86 6.11
C ILE A 102 -3.10 17.13 7.33
N LEU A 103 -1.79 17.21 7.11
CA LEU A 103 -0.81 17.58 8.13
C LEU A 103 -0.59 19.09 8.17
N SER A 104 -0.59 19.74 7.01
CA SER A 104 -0.46 21.19 6.89
C SER A 104 -1.12 21.68 5.62
N VAL A 105 -2.09 22.59 5.75
CA VAL A 105 -2.72 23.26 4.60
C VAL A 105 -1.73 24.23 3.94
N LEU A 106 -1.01 25.03 4.75
CA LEU A 106 -0.09 26.05 4.25
C LEU A 106 1.15 25.43 3.61
N GLY A 107 1.67 24.33 4.19
CA GLY A 107 2.77 23.55 3.64
C GLY A 107 2.35 22.54 2.57
N ARG A 108 1.06 22.44 2.24
CA ARG A 108 0.48 21.46 1.30
C ARG A 108 0.93 20.02 1.58
N LYS A 109 0.96 19.63 2.85
CA LYS A 109 1.36 18.28 3.29
C LYS A 109 0.13 17.45 3.63
N MET A 110 -0.06 16.36 2.89
CA MET A 110 -1.04 15.31 3.17
C MET A 110 -0.32 13.98 3.35
N ARG A 111 -0.90 13.09 4.15
CA ARG A 111 -0.40 11.73 4.38
C ARG A 111 -1.55 10.74 4.24
N LEU A 112 -1.28 9.53 3.77
CA LEU A 112 -2.23 8.43 3.84
C LEU A 112 -2.30 7.89 5.27
N ALA A 113 -3.45 7.99 5.93
CA ALA A 113 -3.60 7.62 7.34
C ALA A 113 -4.11 6.19 7.51
N TYR A 114 -4.90 5.68 6.58
CA TYR A 114 -5.48 4.35 6.67
C TYR A 114 -5.69 3.72 5.30
N VAL A 115 -5.39 2.43 5.19
CA VAL A 115 -5.69 1.59 4.02
C VAL A 115 -6.32 0.29 4.51
N GLU A 116 -7.37 -0.12 3.82
CA GLU A 116 -8.05 -1.39 4.05
C GLU A 116 -8.32 -2.04 2.70
N ALA A 117 -7.87 -3.27 2.54
CA ALA A 117 -8.09 -4.07 1.35
C ALA A 117 -8.90 -5.32 1.70
N ASP A 118 -10.08 -5.44 1.09
CA ASP A 118 -10.93 -6.62 1.19
C ASP A 118 -10.67 -7.54 0.00
N HIS A 119 -10.42 -8.80 0.32
CA HIS A 119 -10.10 -9.88 -0.60
C HIS A 119 -9.04 -9.50 -1.65
N PRO A 120 -7.87 -8.95 -1.27
CA PRO A 120 -6.80 -8.73 -2.21
C PRO A 120 -6.20 -10.07 -2.62
N VAL A 121 -6.19 -10.34 -3.93
CA VAL A 121 -5.57 -11.50 -4.55
C VAL A 121 -4.36 -11.03 -5.37
N LEU A 122 -3.19 -11.59 -5.08
CA LEU A 122 -2.00 -11.44 -5.93
C LEU A 122 -1.65 -12.81 -6.51
N HIS A 123 -1.54 -12.91 -7.82
CA HIS A 123 -1.24 -14.15 -8.52
C HIS A 123 0.12 -14.06 -9.20
N LEU A 124 1.06 -14.89 -8.76
CA LEU A 124 2.41 -15.00 -9.31
C LEU A 124 2.56 -16.37 -9.97
N ILE A 125 2.68 -16.39 -11.28
CA ILE A 125 2.89 -17.60 -12.08
C ILE A 125 4.32 -17.59 -12.61
N THR A 126 5.01 -18.71 -12.46
CA THR A 126 6.27 -18.99 -13.19
C THR A 126 5.99 -20.09 -14.20
N TYR A 127 6.20 -19.78 -15.48
CA TYR A 127 5.96 -20.71 -16.58
C TYR A 127 7.15 -21.64 -16.81
N PRO A 128 6.96 -22.77 -17.52
CA PRO A 128 8.04 -23.71 -17.83
C PRO A 128 9.21 -23.10 -18.62
N ASP A 129 8.98 -22.00 -19.34
CA ASP A 129 10.01 -21.26 -20.08
C ASP A 129 10.78 -20.25 -19.22
N GLY A 130 10.50 -20.19 -17.90
CA GLY A 130 11.10 -19.27 -16.95
C GLY A 130 10.52 -17.86 -16.98
N SER A 131 9.53 -17.59 -17.84
CA SER A 131 8.81 -16.32 -17.83
C SER A 131 7.81 -16.25 -16.67
N THR A 132 7.33 -15.04 -16.36
CA THR A 132 6.33 -14.82 -15.31
C THR A 132 5.13 -14.04 -15.85
N ASN A 133 4.00 -14.12 -15.15
CA ASN A 133 2.82 -13.30 -15.46
C ASN A 133 2.96 -11.83 -15.03
N GLN A 134 4.08 -11.43 -14.42
CA GLN A 134 4.29 -10.06 -13.94
C GLN A 134 4.32 -9.07 -15.12
N PRO A 135 3.53 -7.97 -15.06
CA PRO A 135 3.58 -6.95 -16.10
C PRO A 135 4.92 -6.20 -16.07
N ALA A 136 5.32 -5.67 -17.22
CA ALA A 136 6.53 -4.88 -17.37
C ALA A 136 6.17 -3.40 -17.60
N PRO A 137 6.64 -2.47 -16.75
CA PRO A 137 6.35 -1.03 -16.87
C PRO A 137 6.60 -0.50 -18.28
N ARG A 138 5.68 0.33 -18.81
CA ARG A 138 5.84 0.92 -20.15
C ARG A 138 6.94 1.99 -20.17
N ARG A 139 7.13 2.68 -19.05
CA ARG A 139 8.18 3.68 -18.84
C ARG A 139 8.71 3.57 -17.42
N ARG A 140 10.02 3.68 -17.25
CA ARG A 140 10.69 3.70 -15.93
C ARG A 140 11.26 5.10 -15.72
N HIS A 141 10.57 5.90 -14.92
CA HIS A 141 11.00 7.24 -14.59
C HIS A 141 10.88 7.46 -13.09
N ALA A 142 11.85 8.18 -12.52
CA ALA A 142 11.83 8.59 -11.12
C ALA A 142 10.63 9.51 -10.85
N GLY A 143 9.97 9.30 -9.71
CA GLY A 143 8.83 10.09 -9.26
C GLY A 143 7.50 9.68 -9.89
N SER A 144 7.39 8.42 -10.35
CA SER A 144 6.09 7.92 -10.83
C SER A 144 5.05 7.93 -9.70
N PRO A 145 3.75 8.15 -9.98
CA PRO A 145 2.73 8.13 -8.93
C PRO A 145 2.67 6.81 -8.16
N VAL A 146 2.97 5.67 -8.79
CA VAL A 146 3.10 4.37 -8.10
C VAL A 146 4.34 4.32 -7.22
N GLU A 147 5.48 4.87 -7.64
CA GLU A 147 6.68 5.02 -6.78
C GLU A 147 6.39 5.93 -5.57
N ALA A 148 5.58 6.97 -5.74
CA ALA A 148 5.11 7.81 -4.64
C ALA A 148 4.19 7.06 -3.65
N LEU A 149 3.58 5.93 -4.05
CA LEU A 149 2.93 5.03 -3.08
C LEU A 149 3.94 4.25 -2.23
N PHE A 150 5.20 4.16 -2.66
CA PHE A 150 6.23 3.55 -1.84
C PHE A 150 6.94 4.56 -0.94
N ASP A 151 6.91 5.87 -1.23
CA ASP A 151 7.23 6.94 -0.25
C ASP A 151 6.01 7.27 0.62
N LEU A 152 5.47 6.23 1.28
CA LEU A 152 4.28 6.33 2.13
C LEU A 152 4.62 6.07 3.60
N GLN A 153 4.16 7.00 4.44
CA GLN A 153 3.97 6.76 5.85
C GLN A 153 2.48 6.52 6.09
N LEU A 154 2.14 5.37 6.65
CA LEU A 154 0.79 4.91 6.88
C LEU A 154 0.60 4.56 8.36
N ASP A 155 -0.37 5.18 9.03
CA ASP A 155 -0.59 4.92 10.45
C ASP A 155 -1.09 3.48 10.67
N ARG A 156 -1.97 2.99 9.78
CA ARG A 156 -2.56 1.64 9.88
C ARG A 156 -2.98 1.08 8.51
N ALA A 157 -2.70 -0.20 8.29
CA ALA A 157 -3.12 -0.97 7.13
C ALA A 157 -3.86 -2.24 7.56
N GLU A 158 -4.91 -2.61 6.84
CA GLU A 158 -5.66 -3.85 7.08
C GLU A 158 -5.84 -4.64 5.79
N ILE A 159 -5.69 -5.96 5.91
CA ILE A 159 -6.01 -6.91 4.85
C ILE A 159 -6.99 -7.92 5.43
N HIS A 160 -8.13 -8.07 4.75
CA HIS A 160 -9.17 -9.04 5.10
C HIS A 160 -9.36 -10.04 3.97
N ASN A 161 -9.27 -11.33 4.28
CA ASN A 161 -9.44 -12.46 3.37
C ASN A 161 -8.51 -12.40 2.14
N GLY A 162 -7.27 -11.91 2.32
CA GLY A 162 -6.29 -11.82 1.24
C GLY A 162 -5.77 -13.20 0.82
N VAL A 163 -5.35 -13.31 -0.44
CA VAL A 163 -4.81 -14.55 -0.99
C VAL A 163 -3.59 -14.25 -1.86
N LEU A 164 -2.46 -14.84 -1.53
CA LEU A 164 -1.31 -14.90 -2.42
C LEU A 164 -1.33 -16.25 -3.13
N LEU A 165 -1.59 -16.24 -4.43
CA LEU A 165 -1.53 -17.39 -5.30
C LEU A 165 -0.11 -17.46 -5.89
N ILE A 166 0.66 -18.47 -5.49
CA ILE A 166 1.97 -18.75 -6.09
C ILE A 166 1.83 -20.03 -6.89
N ASN A 167 1.88 -19.92 -8.22
CA ASN A 167 1.55 -21.02 -9.13
C ASN A 167 0.16 -21.60 -8.76
N ASN A 168 0.10 -22.82 -8.23
CA ASN A 168 -1.15 -23.47 -7.83
C ASN A 168 -1.42 -23.43 -6.32
N ASP A 169 -0.53 -22.82 -5.53
CA ASP A 169 -0.65 -22.77 -4.08
C ASP A 169 -1.31 -21.48 -3.61
N ALA A 170 -2.37 -21.62 -2.81
CA ALA A 170 -3.09 -20.50 -2.21
C ALA A 170 -2.65 -20.27 -0.77
N ILE A 171 -2.03 -19.12 -0.51
CA ILE A 171 -1.56 -18.72 0.80
C ILE A 171 -2.51 -17.63 1.33
N PRO A 172 -3.35 -17.92 2.33
CA PRO A 172 -4.22 -16.90 2.92
C PRO A 172 -3.38 -15.88 3.69
N ILE A 173 -3.71 -14.61 3.52
CA ILE A 173 -3.06 -13.47 4.15
C ILE A 173 -4.13 -12.64 4.83
N ASP A 174 -4.04 -12.56 6.16
CA ASP A 174 -4.91 -11.75 7.00
C ASP A 174 -4.08 -11.07 8.08
N GLY A 175 -4.33 -9.78 8.30
CA GLY A 175 -3.63 -9.07 9.34
C GLY A 175 -3.88 -7.57 9.40
N THR A 176 -3.35 -6.99 10.46
CA THR A 176 -3.35 -5.54 10.68
C THR A 176 -1.91 -5.09 10.91
N ALA A 177 -1.48 -4.09 10.15
CA ALA A 177 -0.20 -3.43 10.32
C ALA A 177 -0.42 -2.03 10.91
N GLU A 178 0.40 -1.63 11.88
CA GLU A 178 0.42 -0.31 12.48
C GLU A 178 1.82 0.29 12.34
N GLY A 179 1.87 1.60 12.13
CA GLY A 179 3.13 2.35 11.99
C GLY A 179 3.95 1.93 10.77
N LEU A 180 3.30 1.67 9.63
CA LEU A 180 3.97 1.30 8.40
C LEU A 180 4.68 2.50 7.79
N ARG A 181 5.96 2.35 7.49
CA ARG A 181 6.74 3.30 6.69
C ARG A 181 7.43 2.54 5.59
N ALA A 182 7.25 2.97 4.36
CA ALA A 182 8.02 2.48 3.24
C ALA A 182 8.70 3.66 2.56
N ALA A 183 9.82 3.39 1.90
CA ALA A 183 10.42 4.27 0.93
C ALA A 183 11.00 3.42 -0.21
N LEU A 184 10.89 3.90 -1.44
CA LEU A 184 11.51 3.30 -2.61
C LEU A 184 12.01 4.42 -3.53
N ASP A 185 13.31 4.44 -3.77
CA ASP A 185 13.98 5.46 -4.56
C ASP A 185 14.61 4.81 -5.79
N PHE A 186 14.21 5.23 -6.99
CA PHE A 186 14.89 4.83 -8.21
C PHE A 186 16.28 5.49 -8.31
N ALA A 187 17.31 4.67 -8.51
CA ALA A 187 18.69 5.08 -8.76
C ALA A 187 19.05 4.86 -10.24
N PRO A 188 18.94 5.89 -11.11
CA PRO A 188 19.17 5.76 -12.55
C PRO A 188 20.55 5.23 -12.95
N PRO A 189 21.67 5.65 -12.30
CA PRO A 189 23.00 5.18 -12.69
C PRO A 189 23.18 3.66 -12.60
N SER A 190 22.44 3.01 -11.69
CA SER A 190 22.54 1.58 -11.40
C SER A 190 21.32 0.78 -11.92
N ASP A 191 20.34 1.44 -12.56
CA ASP A 191 19.03 0.85 -12.95
C ASP A 191 18.45 -0.03 -11.83
N SER A 192 18.45 0.52 -10.61
CA SER A 192 18.03 -0.18 -9.39
C SER A 192 17.13 0.69 -8.54
N PHE A 193 16.38 0.06 -7.64
CA PHE A 193 15.56 0.72 -6.63
C PHE A 193 16.15 0.45 -5.26
N GLU A 194 16.44 1.51 -4.52
CA GLU A 194 16.80 1.43 -3.11
C GLU A 194 15.54 1.51 -2.27
N GLY A 195 15.31 0.52 -1.41
CA GLY A 195 14.07 0.37 -0.67
C GLY A 195 14.27 0.20 0.82
N SER A 196 13.31 0.70 1.59
CA SER A 196 13.19 0.42 3.01
C SER A 196 11.74 0.19 3.40
N ALA A 197 11.52 -0.67 4.40
CA ALA A 197 10.21 -0.85 5.00
C ALA A 197 10.33 -1.10 6.51
N ASP A 198 9.51 -0.38 7.26
CA ASP A 198 9.36 -0.50 8.70
C ASP A 198 7.89 -0.75 9.03
N ILE A 199 7.62 -1.71 9.91
CA ILE A 199 6.31 -1.96 10.48
C ILE A 199 6.49 -2.06 11.99
N GLU A 200 5.90 -1.12 12.72
CA GLU A 200 5.99 -1.09 14.19
C GLU A 200 5.29 -2.31 14.81
N LYS A 201 4.13 -2.68 14.26
CA LYS A 201 3.39 -3.86 14.70
C LYS A 201 2.57 -4.46 13.56
N LEU A 202 2.81 -5.72 13.28
CA LEU A 202 2.02 -6.56 12.38
C LEU A 202 1.34 -7.66 13.21
N ASP A 203 0.04 -7.55 13.41
CA ASP A 203 -0.76 -8.63 13.98
C ASP A 203 -1.05 -9.65 12.86
N ALA A 204 -0.21 -10.68 12.78
CA ALA A 204 -0.30 -11.71 11.76
C ALA A 204 -1.25 -12.84 12.19
N ARG A 205 -2.09 -13.28 11.25
CA ARG A 205 -2.91 -14.49 11.40
C ARG A 205 -2.51 -15.47 10.31
N TYR A 206 -2.02 -16.64 10.71
CA TYR A 206 -1.55 -17.65 9.77
C TYR A 206 -2.01 -19.04 10.18
N HIS A 207 -2.78 -19.69 9.30
CA HIS A 207 -3.23 -21.07 9.48
C HIS A 207 -3.87 -21.29 10.87
N ASN A 208 -3.44 -22.32 11.60
CA ASN A 208 -3.92 -22.67 12.94
C ASN A 208 -3.10 -22.03 14.07
N LEU A 209 -2.15 -21.15 13.76
CA LEU A 209 -1.38 -20.44 14.77
C LEU A 209 -2.29 -19.47 15.53
N ARG A 210 -1.99 -19.21 16.80
CA ARG A 210 -2.62 -18.07 17.49
C ARG A 210 -2.11 -16.78 16.84
N PRO A 211 -2.93 -15.72 16.75
CA PRO A 211 -2.45 -14.42 16.29
C PRO A 211 -1.21 -13.99 17.08
N PHE A 212 -0.21 -13.47 16.38
CA PHE A 212 1.03 -13.03 16.98
C PHE A 212 1.47 -11.71 16.36
N ALA A 213 2.04 -10.84 17.18
CA ALA A 213 2.56 -9.56 16.75
C ALA A 213 4.02 -9.71 16.31
N VAL A 214 4.37 -9.08 15.20
CA VAL A 214 5.73 -9.00 14.67
C VAL A 214 6.06 -7.54 14.34
N SER A 215 7.24 -7.06 14.71
CA SER A 215 7.80 -5.84 14.12
C SER A 215 8.77 -6.20 13.01
N LEU A 216 8.83 -5.38 11.96
CA LEU A 216 9.68 -5.57 10.79
C LEU A 216 10.49 -4.31 10.56
N HIS A 217 11.79 -4.47 10.29
CA HIS A 217 12.66 -3.45 9.75
C HIS A 217 13.47 -4.06 8.62
N THR A 218 13.42 -3.47 7.42
CA THR A 218 14.18 -3.98 6.28
C THR A 218 14.72 -2.88 5.39
N ARG A 219 15.92 -3.11 4.84
CA ARG A 219 16.53 -2.32 3.78
C ARG A 219 17.00 -3.24 2.68
N PHE A 220 16.71 -2.88 1.44
CA PHE A 220 16.99 -3.72 0.29
C PHE A 220 17.35 -2.89 -0.94
N THR A 221 18.00 -3.53 -1.90
CA THR A 221 18.14 -3.02 -3.26
C THR A 221 17.48 -3.99 -4.22
N LEU A 222 16.53 -3.51 -5.00
CA LEU A 222 15.86 -4.27 -6.04
C LEU A 222 16.41 -3.88 -7.41
N ARG A 223 17.01 -4.85 -8.10
CA ARG A 223 17.48 -4.75 -9.49
C ARG A 223 16.54 -5.56 -10.39
N ARG A 224 16.71 -5.47 -11.71
CA ARG A 224 15.85 -6.18 -12.69
C ARG A 224 15.66 -7.68 -12.41
N ALA A 225 16.69 -8.35 -11.94
CA ALA A 225 16.71 -9.80 -11.76
C ALA A 225 17.29 -10.21 -10.41
N GLU A 226 17.43 -9.27 -9.48
CA GLU A 226 18.06 -9.54 -8.19
C GLU A 226 17.42 -8.71 -7.09
N LEU A 227 17.18 -9.32 -5.94
CA LEU A 227 16.85 -8.64 -4.69
C LEU A 227 17.99 -8.84 -3.70
N GLU A 228 18.62 -7.75 -3.28
CA GLU A 228 19.64 -7.75 -2.25
C GLU A 228 19.04 -7.22 -0.94
N ILE A 229 19.07 -8.02 0.11
CA ILE A 229 18.56 -7.69 1.45
C ILE A 229 19.77 -7.29 2.31
N HIS A 230 19.94 -5.99 2.51
CA HIS A 230 21.05 -5.41 3.28
C HIS A 230 20.88 -5.62 4.77
N ALA A 231 19.63 -5.58 5.22
CA ALA A 231 19.26 -5.86 6.60
C ALA A 231 17.79 -6.24 6.64
N LEU A 232 17.47 -7.31 7.34
CA LEU A 232 16.13 -7.68 7.76
C LEU A 232 16.19 -7.93 9.26
N SER A 233 15.33 -7.26 10.03
CA SER A 233 15.14 -7.52 11.45
C SER A 233 13.66 -7.76 11.70
N LEU A 234 13.36 -8.91 12.32
CA LEU A 234 12.05 -9.25 12.82
C LEU A 234 12.13 -9.39 14.34
N SER A 235 11.13 -8.88 15.04
CA SER A 235 10.99 -9.14 16.47
C SER A 235 9.55 -9.54 16.78
N SER A 236 9.41 -10.51 17.66
CA SER A 236 8.11 -10.93 18.18
C SER A 236 8.30 -11.29 19.64
N GLY A 237 7.79 -10.46 20.56
CA GLY A 237 7.98 -10.67 22.01
C GLY A 237 9.46 -10.71 22.39
N ARG A 238 9.95 -11.88 22.83
CA ARG A 238 11.37 -12.09 23.18
C ARG A 238 12.17 -12.77 22.07
N SER A 239 11.52 -13.11 20.97
CA SER A 239 12.15 -13.74 19.81
C SER A 239 12.61 -12.68 18.82
N THR A 240 13.80 -12.89 18.24
CA THR A 240 14.40 -11.99 17.25
C THR A 240 14.93 -12.80 16.08
N LEU A 241 14.88 -12.23 14.88
CA LEU A 241 15.55 -12.75 13.70
C LEU A 241 16.22 -11.59 13.00
N ALA A 242 17.49 -11.73 12.69
CA ALA A 242 18.23 -10.82 11.83
C ALA A 242 18.75 -11.60 10.62
N ALA A 243 18.55 -11.06 9.44
CA ALA A 243 18.99 -11.71 8.21
C ALA A 243 19.54 -10.69 7.20
N THR A 244 20.42 -11.19 6.35
CA THR A 244 20.95 -10.52 5.16
C THR A 244 20.97 -11.55 4.06
N GLY A 245 20.80 -11.14 2.81
CA GLY A 245 20.84 -12.12 1.74
C GLY A 245 20.66 -11.53 0.37
N ARG A 246 20.60 -12.42 -0.60
CA ARG A 246 20.45 -12.09 -2.00
C ARG A 246 19.63 -13.16 -2.67
N ILE A 247 18.63 -12.74 -3.43
CA ILE A 247 17.88 -13.58 -4.36
C ILE A 247 18.35 -13.18 -5.74
N ALA A 248 19.09 -14.05 -6.41
CA ALA A 248 19.58 -13.82 -7.76
C ALA A 248 18.70 -14.52 -8.78
N ASN A 249 18.56 -13.93 -9.96
CA ASN A 249 17.82 -14.45 -11.09
C ASN A 249 16.36 -14.81 -10.76
N PHE A 250 15.43 -13.87 -10.83
CA PHE A 250 14.02 -14.15 -10.52
C PHE A 250 13.36 -15.22 -11.41
N ALA A 251 13.92 -15.54 -12.58
CA ALA A 251 13.42 -16.62 -13.44
C ALA A 251 13.88 -18.02 -12.97
N ASP A 252 15.02 -18.08 -12.28
CA ASP A 252 15.58 -19.29 -11.66
C ASP A 252 16.20 -18.88 -10.32
N PRO A 253 15.38 -18.72 -9.25
CA PRO A 253 15.77 -17.98 -8.06
C PRO A 253 16.83 -18.73 -7.24
N HIS A 254 18.03 -18.15 -7.17
CA HIS A 254 19.11 -18.61 -6.28
C HIS A 254 19.12 -17.78 -5.00
N LEU A 255 18.68 -18.38 -3.90
CA LEU A 255 18.64 -17.76 -2.58
C LEU A 255 19.95 -18.00 -1.83
N ALA A 256 20.66 -16.93 -1.51
CA ALA A 256 21.76 -16.94 -0.55
C ALA A 256 21.35 -16.09 0.67
N LEU A 257 21.12 -16.74 1.82
CA LEU A 257 20.63 -16.10 3.03
C LEU A 257 21.55 -16.42 4.21
N SER A 258 21.99 -15.39 4.91
CA SER A 258 22.64 -15.49 6.21
C SER A 258 21.69 -14.96 7.25
N PHE A 259 21.39 -15.74 8.28
CA PHE A 259 20.49 -15.33 9.35
C PHE A 259 21.05 -15.77 10.71
N HIS A 260 20.72 -14.99 11.74
CA HIS A 260 20.94 -15.34 13.13
C HIS A 260 19.72 -14.84 13.92
N GLY A 261 19.32 -15.57 14.96
CA GLY A 261 18.13 -15.21 15.68
C GLY A 261 18.12 -15.82 17.07
N THR A 262 17.14 -15.41 17.85
CA THR A 262 16.81 -16.08 19.09
C THR A 262 15.33 -16.41 19.08
N LEU A 263 14.98 -17.66 19.38
CA LEU A 263 13.58 -18.09 19.47
C LEU A 263 13.25 -18.40 20.93
N ASP A 264 12.29 -17.68 21.49
CA ASP A 264 11.76 -17.99 22.81
C ASP A 264 10.80 -19.19 22.71
N LEU A 265 11.20 -20.33 23.26
CA LEU A 265 10.47 -21.58 23.10
C LEU A 265 9.10 -21.54 23.78
N LEU A 266 8.96 -20.79 24.88
CA LEU A 266 7.68 -20.62 25.55
C LEU A 266 6.70 -19.84 24.66
N GLN A 267 7.18 -18.77 24.03
CA GLN A 267 6.39 -18.00 23.08
C GLN A 267 6.04 -18.81 21.82
N ALA A 268 7.02 -19.52 21.24
CA ALA A 268 6.79 -20.38 20.08
C ALA A 268 5.76 -21.48 20.39
N ALA A 269 5.84 -22.10 21.57
CA ALA A 269 4.88 -23.07 22.06
C ALA A 269 3.47 -22.48 22.20
N ALA A 270 3.35 -21.26 22.73
CA ALA A 270 2.08 -20.57 22.86
C ALA A 270 1.43 -20.30 21.48
N VAL A 271 2.20 -19.82 20.51
CA VAL A 271 1.73 -19.53 19.14
C VAL A 271 1.36 -20.80 18.38
N THR A 272 2.19 -21.84 18.46
CA THR A 272 2.00 -23.13 17.76
C THR A 272 1.00 -24.06 18.43
N ARG A 273 0.50 -23.72 19.63
CA ARG A 273 -0.34 -24.59 20.47
C ARG A 273 0.34 -25.91 20.87
N THR A 274 1.67 -25.91 20.95
CA THR A 274 2.45 -27.08 21.34
C THR A 274 2.66 -27.09 22.86
N PRO A 275 2.04 -28.02 23.62
CA PRO A 275 2.30 -28.12 25.06
C PRO A 275 3.70 -28.70 25.32
N GLY A 276 4.29 -28.38 26.48
CA GLY A 276 5.50 -29.07 26.98
C GLY A 276 6.71 -28.18 27.26
N PHE A 277 6.76 -26.96 26.73
CA PHE A 277 7.85 -26.03 27.01
C PHE A 277 7.51 -25.15 28.22
N ARG A 278 8.37 -25.16 29.25
CA ARG A 278 8.23 -24.32 30.46
C ARG A 278 9.13 -23.07 30.43
N ALA A 279 10.26 -23.15 29.74
CA ALA A 279 11.20 -22.07 29.46
C ALA A 279 12.24 -22.56 28.42
N GLY A 280 12.97 -21.64 27.78
CA GLY A 280 14.11 -21.97 26.92
C GLY A 280 14.26 -21.01 25.74
N THR A 281 15.49 -20.89 25.24
CA THR A 281 15.83 -20.07 24.08
C THR A 281 16.69 -20.90 23.12
N VAL A 282 16.39 -20.82 21.82
CA VAL A 282 17.23 -21.39 20.74
C VAL A 282 17.93 -20.22 20.05
N GLN A 283 19.19 -20.40 19.66
CA GLN A 283 20.01 -19.43 18.93
C GLN A 283 20.45 -20.01 17.59
#